data_AF-A0AAJ2PSX2-F1
#
_entry.id   AF-A0AAJ2PSX2-F1
#
_cell.length_a   1.000
_cell.length_b   1.000
_cell.length_c   1.000
_cell.angle_alpha   90.00
_cell.angle_beta   90.00
_cell.angle_gamma   90.00
#
_symmetry.space_group_name_H-M   'P 1'
#
loop_
_entity.id
_entity.type
_entity.pdbx_description
1 polymer ?
#
loop_
_entity_poly.entity_id
_entity_poly.type
_entity_poly.pdbx_seq_one_letter_code
_entity_poly.pdbx_strand_id
1 'polypeptide(L)'
;MPSHLSADRPAAQPPQRGTVDALISQTRRLRGDVDAVRRDAPTDEEDPEVRWQRALCDLALHQLSDLDDHLAQLRDGPALPPTPAPTAG
;
A
#
# COMPACT_ATOMS: atom_id res chain seq x y z
N MET A 1 -16.99 -2.06 -45.66
CA MET A 1 -17.19 -1.48 -44.32
C MET A 1 -17.32 -2.63 -43.32
N PRO A 2 -16.24 -3.03 -42.61
CA PRO A 2 -16.36 -3.90 -41.45
C PRO A 2 -16.56 -3.06 -40.20
N SER A 3 -17.57 -3.46 -39.44
CA SER A 3 -18.12 -2.80 -38.28
C SER A 3 -17.20 -2.84 -37.06
N HIS A 4 -17.28 -1.77 -36.29
CA HIS A 4 -16.80 -1.53 -34.93
C HIS A 4 -16.68 -2.79 -34.05
N LEU A 5 -15.46 -3.33 -33.95
CA LEU A 5 -15.07 -4.36 -32.97
C LEU A 5 -13.94 -3.83 -32.07
N SER A 6 -14.04 -2.55 -31.72
CA SER A 6 -13.13 -1.85 -30.80
C SER A 6 -13.76 -1.62 -29.41
N ALA A 7 -14.91 -2.22 -29.14
CA ALA A 7 -15.72 -1.98 -27.93
C ALA A 7 -15.39 -2.91 -26.75
N ASP A 8 -14.27 -3.63 -26.77
CA ASP A 8 -13.78 -4.43 -25.63
C ASP A 8 -12.27 -4.23 -25.41
N ARG A 9 -11.80 -2.98 -25.53
CA ARG A 9 -10.55 -2.61 -24.86
C ARG A 9 -10.95 -2.19 -23.46
N PRO A 10 -10.60 -2.92 -22.38
CA PRO A 10 -10.86 -2.46 -21.03
C PRO A 10 -10.25 -1.07 -20.95
N ALA A 11 -11.08 -0.09 -20.60
CA ALA A 11 -10.70 1.31 -20.54
C ALA A 11 -9.33 1.40 -19.87
N ALA A 12 -8.31 1.78 -20.64
CA ALA A 12 -6.94 1.85 -20.16
C ALA A 12 -7.00 2.77 -18.94
N GLN A 13 -6.87 2.17 -17.75
CA GLN A 13 -6.79 2.94 -16.53
C GLN A 13 -5.72 4.00 -16.76
N PRO A 14 -5.96 5.26 -16.39
CA PRO A 14 -4.99 6.32 -16.62
C PRO A 14 -3.62 5.80 -16.17
N PRO A 15 -2.55 5.92 -16.98
CA PRO A 15 -1.28 5.24 -16.72
C PRO A 15 -0.72 5.50 -15.32
N GLN A 16 -1.07 6.65 -14.73
CA GLN A 16 -0.80 6.97 -13.33
C GLN A 16 -1.46 6.01 -12.32
N ARG A 17 -2.73 5.60 -12.51
CA ARG A 17 -3.39 4.63 -11.62
C ARG A 17 -2.72 3.25 -11.66
N GLY A 18 -2.27 2.81 -12.83
CA GLY A 18 -1.53 1.55 -12.96
C GLY A 18 -0.19 1.58 -12.23
N THR A 19 0.54 2.71 -12.31
CA THR A 19 1.79 2.90 -11.57
C THR A 19 1.57 2.92 -10.05
N VAL A 20 0.54 3.62 -9.57
CA VAL A 20 0.23 3.67 -8.13
C VAL A 20 -0.17 2.29 -7.60
N ASP A 21 -0.99 1.53 -8.33
CA ASP A 21 -1.37 0.17 -7.94
C ASP A 21 -0.17 -0.80 -7.89
N ALA A 22 0.76 -0.66 -8.85
CA ALA A 22 2.01 -1.42 -8.85
C ALA A 22 2.89 -1.08 -7.64
N LEU A 23 2.99 0.20 -7.27
CA LEU A 23 3.74 0.66 -6.09
C LEU A 23 3.10 0.16 -4.79
N ILE A 24 1.77 0.19 -4.68
CA ILE A 24 1.02 -0.39 -3.54
C ILE A 24 1.35 -1.88 -3.42
N SER A 25 1.21 -2.62 -4.52
CA SER A 25 1.50 -4.05 -4.56
C SER A 25 2.95 -4.38 -4.22
N GLN A 26 3.90 -3.56 -4.67
CA GLN A 26 5.31 -3.70 -4.34
C GLN A 26 5.59 -3.43 -2.85
N THR A 27 4.99 -2.39 -2.29
CA THR A 27 5.15 -2.01 -0.88
C THR A 27 4.62 -3.11 0.04
N ARG A 28 3.48 -3.72 -0.31
CA ARG A 28 2.91 -4.86 0.42
C ARG A 28 3.79 -6.10 0.39
N ARG A 29 4.42 -6.38 -0.76
CA ARG A 29 5.40 -7.47 -0.88
C ARG A 29 6.62 -7.20 0.00
N LEU A 30 7.21 -6.02 -0.11
CA LEU A 30 8.37 -5.64 0.69
C LEU A 30 8.07 -5.70 2.19
N ARG A 31 6.87 -5.29 2.62
CA ARG A 31 6.45 -5.43 4.02
C ARG A 31 6.41 -6.89 4.46
N GLY A 32 5.94 -7.80 3.60
CA GLY A 32 5.99 -9.24 3.86
C GLY A 32 7.42 -9.77 3.97
N ASP A 33 8.31 -9.32 3.09
CA ASP A 33 9.72 -9.71 3.10
C ASP A 33 10.43 -9.23 4.39
N VAL A 34 10.18 -7.99 4.83
CA VAL A 34 10.74 -7.45 6.08
C VAL A 34 10.14 -8.15 7.31
N ASP A 35 8.85 -8.48 7.29
CA ASP A 35 8.20 -9.25 8.36
C ASP A 35 8.80 -10.66 8.47
N ALA A 36 9.14 -11.28 7.34
CA ALA A 36 9.85 -12.56 7.30
C ALA A 36 11.25 -12.44 7.90
N VAL A 37 12.03 -11.41 7.53
CA VAL A 37 13.36 -11.15 8.13
C VAL A 37 13.25 -10.95 9.64
N ARG A 38 12.24 -10.21 10.10
CA ARG A 38 12.02 -10.02 11.55
C ARG A 38 11.68 -11.33 12.27
N ARG A 39 10.94 -12.23 11.63
CA ARG A 39 10.56 -13.54 12.19
C ARG A 39 11.71 -14.56 12.17
N ASP A 40 12.61 -14.46 11.21
CA ASP A 40 13.79 -15.31 11.09
C ASP A 40 14.88 -14.92 12.11
N ALA A 41 14.87 -13.67 12.57
CA ALA A 41 15.79 -13.22 13.61
C ALA A 41 15.59 -14.01 14.92
N PRO A 42 16.69 -14.44 15.58
CA PRO A 42 16.62 -15.22 16.82
C PRO A 42 15.84 -14.47 17.90
N THR A 43 15.08 -15.20 18.71
CA THR A 43 14.23 -14.63 19.78
C THR A 43 15.00 -14.38 21.08
N ASP A 44 16.34 -14.34 21.01
CA ASP A 44 17.14 -14.06 22.20
C ASP A 44 17.05 -12.57 22.53
N GLU A 45 16.07 -12.22 23.38
CA GLU A 45 15.76 -10.83 23.75
C GLU A 45 16.79 -10.20 24.70
N GLU A 46 17.71 -11.01 25.22
CA GLU A 46 18.83 -10.58 26.05
C GLU A 46 19.97 -9.99 25.20
N ASP A 47 20.03 -10.34 23.91
CA ASP A 47 21.05 -9.86 23.01
C ASP A 47 20.73 -8.44 22.47
N PRO A 48 21.58 -7.43 22.76
CA PRO A 48 21.32 -6.06 22.35
C PRO A 48 21.32 -5.87 20.83
N GLU A 49 22.08 -6.68 20.08
CA GLU A 49 22.09 -6.59 18.61
C GLU A 49 20.77 -7.10 18.03
N VAL A 50 20.23 -8.19 18.57
CA VAL A 50 18.93 -8.75 18.18
C VAL A 50 17.81 -7.74 18.45
N ARG A 51 17.84 -7.09 19.61
CA ARG A 51 16.86 -6.04 19.95
C ARG A 51 16.93 -4.85 19.00
N TRP A 52 18.14 -4.40 18.64
CA TRP A 52 18.34 -3.31 17.69
C TRP A 52 17.85 -3.69 16.29
N GLN A 53 18.20 -4.87 15.80
CA GLN A 53 17.76 -5.35 14.48
C GLN A 53 16.24 -5.47 14.42
N ARG A 54 15.60 -5.95 15.49
CA ARG A 54 14.14 -6.03 15.59
C ARG A 54 13.49 -4.65 15.57
N ALA A 55 14.04 -3.69 16.32
CA ALA A 55 13.55 -2.31 16.32
C ALA A 55 13.67 -1.66 14.94
N LEU A 56 14.76 -1.93 14.19
CA LEU A 56 14.90 -1.46 12.82
C LEU A 56 13.89 -2.11 11.87
N CYS A 57 13.64 -3.42 12.00
CA CYS A 57 12.63 -4.10 11.21
C CYS A 57 11.24 -3.53 11.49
N ASP A 58 10.89 -3.31 12.75
CA ASP A 58 9.60 -2.72 13.12
C ASP A 58 9.45 -1.28 12.60
N LEU A 59 10.51 -0.46 12.67
CA LEU A 59 10.52 0.88 12.07
C LEU A 59 10.33 0.82 10.55
N ALA A 60 11.03 -0.10 9.87
CA ALA A 60 10.87 -0.28 8.43
C ALA A 60 9.44 -0.71 8.06
N LEU A 61 8.86 -1.65 8.81
CA LEU A 61 7.46 -2.08 8.61
C LEU A 61 6.46 -0.93 8.82
N HIS A 62 6.72 -0.06 9.80
CA HIS A 62 5.89 1.11 10.04
C HIS A 62 5.94 2.04 8.84
N GLN A 63 7.13 2.43 8.40
CA GLN A 63 7.30 3.33 7.26
C GLN A 63 6.73 2.76 5.95
N LEU A 64 6.82 1.45 5.73
CA LEU A 64 6.19 0.79 4.59
C LEU A 64 4.66 0.79 4.69
N SER A 65 4.11 0.72 5.90
CA SER A 65 2.66 0.81 6.12
C SER A 65 2.15 2.23 5.91
N ASP A 66 2.88 3.24 6.39
CA ASP A 66 2.60 4.64 6.08
C ASP A 66 2.64 4.88 4.56
N LEU A 67 3.64 4.32 3.86
CA LEU A 67 3.76 4.48 2.42
C LEU A 67 2.61 3.79 1.65
N ASP A 68 2.16 2.60 2.09
CA ASP A 68 0.95 1.94 1.54
C ASP A 68 -0.28 2.84 1.67
N ASP A 69 -0.45 3.49 2.82
CA ASP A 69 -1.58 4.39 3.09
C ASP A 69 -1.54 5.65 2.21
N HIS A 70 -0.38 6.31 2.12
CA HIS A 70 -0.20 7.47 1.24
C HIS A 70 -0.44 7.12 -0.24
N LEU A 71 0.02 5.96 -0.69
CA LEU A 71 -0.23 5.49 -2.05
C LEU A 71 -1.71 5.15 -2.27
N ALA A 72 -2.39 4.57 -1.28
CA ALA A 72 -3.83 4.33 -1.34
C ALA A 72 -4.61 5.66 -1.45
N GLN A 73 -4.24 6.68 -0.69
CA GLN A 73 -4.81 8.03 -0.81
C GLN A 73 -4.57 8.63 -2.21
N LEU A 74 -3.39 8.44 -2.80
CA LEU A 74 -3.11 8.86 -4.19
C LEU A 74 -3.97 8.12 -5.22
N ARG A 75 -4.26 6.82 -5.00
CA ARG A 75 -5.12 6.01 -5.87
C ARG A 75 -6.58 6.47 -5.80
N ASP A 76 -7.08 6.63 -4.58
CA ASP A 76 -8.49 6.91 -4.29
C ASP A 76 -8.83 8.39 -4.54
N GLY A 77 -7.83 9.27 -4.48
CA GLY A 77 -8.00 10.71 -4.63
C GLY A 77 -8.47 11.36 -3.32
N PRO A 78 -8.63 12.69 -3.29
CA PRO A 78 -9.07 13.39 -2.08
C PRO A 78 -10.41 12.81 -1.62
N ALA A 79 -10.45 12.29 -0.39
CA ALA A 79 -11.69 11.85 0.23
C ALA A 79 -12.67 13.02 0.22
N LEU A 80 -13.82 12.88 -0.48
CA LEU A 80 -14.88 13.87 -0.37
C LEU A 80 -15.27 13.93 1.12
N PRO A 81 -15.30 15.12 1.74
CA PRO A 81 -15.78 15.24 3.11
C PRO A 81 -17.20 14.67 3.18
N PRO A 82 -17.56 13.97 4.27
CA PRO A 82 -18.91 13.46 4.42
C PRO A 82 -19.88 14.64 4.31
N THR A 83 -20.71 14.64 3.25
CA THR A 83 -21.79 15.61 3.11
C THR A 83 -22.65 15.50 4.37
N PRO A 84 -22.79 16.58 5.16
CA PRO A 84 -23.64 16.53 6.35
C PRO A 84 -25.05 16.16 5.89
N ALA A 85 -25.58 15.07 6.44
CA ALA A 85 -26.95 14.66 6.19
C ALA A 85 -27.88 15.83 6.55
N PRO A 86 -28.87 16.18 5.71
CA PRO A 86 -29.81 17.24 6.04
C PRO A 86 -30.58 16.79 7.29
N THR A 87 -30.34 17.50 8.40
CA THR A 87 -31.13 17.38 9.61
C THR A 87 -32.57 17.75 9.24
N ALA A 88 -33.44 16.75 9.11
CA ALA A 88 -34.88 16.95 8.96
C ALA A 88 -35.40 17.56 10.27
N GLY A 89 -36.10 18.70 10.15
CA GLY A 89 -36.60 19.51 11.26
C GLY A 89 -37.87 19.00 11.91
#